data_AF-A0A928FQY5-F1
#
_entry.id   AF-A0A928FQY5-F1
#
_cell.length_a   1.000
_cell.length_b   1.000
_cell.length_c   1.000
_cell.angle_alpha   90.00
_cell.angle_beta   90.00
_cell.angle_gamma   90.00
#
_symmetry.space_group_name_H-M   'P 1'
#
loop_
_entity.id
_entity.type
_entity.pdbx_description
1 polymer ?
#
loop_
_entity_poly.entity_id
_entity_poly.type
_entity_poly.pdbx_seq_one_letter_code
_entity_poly.pdbx_strand_id
1 'polypeptide(L)'
;MAGLFGEKINNGGAGGNFVNPNSPEALIQKHTVQYDRSRYNLLLVTGFTAINILLLAIQSGGYFLFSTYIPLVLIDTAMWLCGKYPAEEYALYEPFEFYDSSLFIGAIVVSVIIALLYFFCFLFSGKKRVGWMITGLVFFSVDTLLMFALGGVSANSILDIVFHAWVIVSLSLGISSHNKLKKIPVQAPASFEEMPVAPVESEETKNVE
;
A
#
# COMPACT_ATOMS: atom_id res chain seq x y z
N MET A 1 2.85 17.45 -12.99
CA MET A 1 3.53 18.68 -12.56
C MET A 1 4.37 18.39 -11.34
N ALA A 2 5.59 17.88 -11.55
CA ALA A 2 6.60 17.70 -10.51
C ALA A 2 7.75 18.64 -10.88
N GLY A 3 7.85 19.75 -10.19
CA GLY A 3 8.86 20.76 -10.49
C GLY A 3 8.63 21.96 -9.60
N LEU A 4 9.38 22.03 -8.49
CA LEU A 4 9.76 23.24 -7.73
C LEU A 4 10.31 22.83 -6.36
N PHE A 5 11.37 22.03 -6.30
CA PHE A 5 12.29 21.98 -5.14
C PHE A 5 13.66 21.50 -5.62
N GLY A 6 14.27 22.33 -6.46
CA GLY A 6 15.66 22.20 -6.86
C GLY A 6 16.37 23.50 -6.53
N GLU A 7 16.55 23.78 -5.24
CA GLU A 7 17.41 24.88 -4.80
C GLU A 7 18.81 24.31 -4.53
N LYS A 8 19.79 24.86 -5.25
CA LYS A 8 21.19 24.45 -5.23
C LYS A 8 21.80 24.71 -3.85
N ILE A 9 22.13 23.64 -3.14
CA ILE A 9 23.15 23.69 -2.08
C ILE A 9 24.53 23.77 -2.73
N ASN A 10 25.03 24.99 -2.88
CA ASN A 10 26.43 25.25 -3.18
C ASN A 10 27.22 25.13 -1.87
N ASN A 11 27.98 24.04 -1.69
CA ASN A 11 28.97 23.92 -0.63
C ASN A 11 30.30 23.49 -1.24
N GLY A 12 31.16 24.47 -1.48
CA GLY A 12 32.60 24.25 -1.52
C GLY A 12 33.07 23.86 -0.12
N GLY A 13 33.68 22.69 0.01
CA GLY A 13 34.20 22.19 1.27
C GLY A 13 34.31 20.68 1.25
N ALA A 14 35.52 20.17 1.05
CA ALA A 14 35.85 18.75 1.16
C ALA A 14 35.66 18.28 2.61
N GLY A 15 34.44 17.87 2.93
CA GLY A 15 34.06 17.26 4.20
C GLY A 15 32.69 16.62 3.99
N GLY A 16 32.65 15.30 3.77
CA GLY A 16 31.39 14.60 3.61
C GLY A 16 30.54 14.80 4.86
N ASN A 17 29.47 15.61 4.76
CA ASN A 17 28.46 15.73 5.79
C ASN A 17 27.80 14.35 5.95
N PHE A 18 28.26 13.57 6.93
CA PHE A 18 27.59 12.36 7.36
C PHE A 18 26.24 12.77 7.94
N VAL A 19 25.17 12.67 7.14
CA VAL A 19 23.80 12.86 7.61
C VAL A 19 23.57 11.83 8.71
N ASN A 20 23.30 12.29 9.93
CA ASN A 20 22.98 11.40 11.05
C ASN A 20 21.68 10.63 10.72
N PRO A 21 21.73 9.30 10.54
CA PRO A 21 20.56 8.51 10.14
C PRO A 21 19.46 8.44 11.21
N ASN A 22 19.78 8.87 12.43
CA ASN A 22 18.87 8.92 13.57
C ASN A 22 18.38 10.36 13.87
N SER A 23 18.67 11.34 13.02
CA SER A 23 18.10 12.68 13.17
C SER A 23 16.56 12.64 12.99
N PRO A 24 15.81 13.54 13.65
CA PRO A 24 14.36 13.61 13.47
C PRO A 24 13.92 13.73 12.01
N GLU A 25 14.62 14.54 11.21
CA GLU A 25 14.35 14.73 9.78
C GLU A 25 14.55 13.44 8.96
N ALA A 26 15.66 12.73 9.18
CA ALA A 26 15.94 11.47 8.50
C ALA A 26 14.88 10.40 8.85
N LEU A 27 14.43 10.36 10.10
CA LEU A 27 13.37 9.45 10.54
C LEU A 27 12.00 9.81 9.95
N ILE A 28 11.66 11.11 9.90
CA ILE A 28 10.43 11.59 9.25
C ILE A 28 10.41 11.20 7.77
N GLN A 29 11.52 11.43 7.07
CA GLN A 29 11.65 11.06 5.66
C GLN A 29 11.52 9.55 5.46
N LYS A 30 12.29 8.75 6.22
CA LYS A 30 12.29 7.28 6.14
C LYS A 30 10.90 6.70 6.33
N HIS A 31 10.18 7.13 7.37
CA HIS A 31 8.86 6.58 7.68
C HIS A 31 7.77 7.11 6.74
N THR A 32 7.91 8.32 6.21
CA THR A 32 6.98 8.84 5.19
C THR A 32 7.13 8.08 3.88
N VAL A 33 8.37 7.87 3.40
CA VAL A 33 8.65 7.06 2.20
C VAL A 33 8.15 5.63 2.36
N GLN A 34 8.35 5.02 3.53
CA GLN A 34 7.84 3.67 3.79
C GLN A 34 6.31 3.61 3.76
N TYR A 35 5.63 4.61 4.35
CA TYR A 35 4.18 4.70 4.31
C TYR A 35 3.64 4.79 2.87
N ASP A 36 4.26 5.64 2.05
CA ASP A 36 3.85 5.80 0.66
C ASP A 36 4.12 4.55 -0.17
N ARG A 37 5.27 3.88 0.01
CA ARG A 37 5.55 2.59 -0.64
C ARG A 37 4.47 1.56 -0.32
N SER A 38 4.06 1.44 0.95
CA SER A 38 2.99 0.52 1.35
C SER A 38 1.65 0.84 0.67
N ARG A 39 1.33 2.12 0.49
CA ARG A 39 0.14 2.54 -0.26
C ARG A 39 0.23 2.17 -1.74
N TYR A 40 1.37 2.42 -2.38
CA TYR A 40 1.55 2.04 -3.77
C TYR A 40 1.58 0.53 -3.97
N ASN A 41 2.04 -0.26 -2.99
CA ASN A 41 1.93 -1.72 -3.02
C ASN A 41 0.45 -2.16 -3.01
N LEU A 42 -0.41 -1.49 -2.23
CA LEU A 42 -1.86 -1.73 -2.28
C LEU A 42 -2.45 -1.41 -3.66
N LEU A 43 -2.03 -0.29 -4.27
CA LEU A 43 -2.47 0.06 -5.62
C LEU A 43 -1.97 -0.96 -6.66
N LEU A 44 -0.74 -1.44 -6.53
CA LEU A 44 -0.13 -2.41 -7.41
C LEU A 44 -0.90 -3.74 -7.41
N VAL A 45 -1.22 -4.29 -6.23
CA VAL A 45 -2.02 -5.52 -6.17
C VAL A 45 -3.44 -5.33 -6.69
N THR A 46 -4.02 -4.15 -6.46
CA THR A 46 -5.33 -3.78 -7.03
C THR A 46 -5.26 -3.73 -8.57
N GLY A 47 -4.17 -3.17 -9.12
CA GLY A 47 -3.93 -3.10 -10.55
C GLY A 47 -3.78 -4.48 -11.19
N PHE A 48 -2.97 -5.37 -10.60
CA PHE A 48 -2.86 -6.75 -11.08
C PHE A 48 -4.18 -7.51 -10.98
N THR A 49 -4.96 -7.29 -9.92
CA THR A 49 -6.31 -7.86 -9.79
C THR A 49 -7.22 -7.38 -10.94
N ALA A 50 -7.23 -6.09 -11.24
CA ALA A 50 -8.02 -5.55 -12.35
C ALA A 50 -7.60 -6.14 -13.71
N ILE A 51 -6.30 -6.33 -13.94
CA ILE A 51 -5.78 -6.99 -15.15
C ILE A 51 -6.26 -8.44 -15.21
N ASN A 52 -6.18 -9.20 -14.11
CA ASN A 52 -6.65 -10.58 -14.09
C ASN A 52 -8.16 -10.70 -14.33
N ILE A 53 -8.96 -9.81 -13.74
CA ILE A 53 -10.40 -9.74 -14.01
C ILE A 53 -10.63 -9.54 -15.51
N LEU A 54 -9.89 -8.63 -16.15
CA LEU A 54 -10.02 -8.38 -17.58
C LEU A 54 -9.62 -9.61 -18.41
N LEU A 55 -8.48 -10.23 -18.12
CA LEU A 55 -7.99 -11.43 -18.80
C LEU A 55 -8.99 -12.58 -18.74
N LEU A 56 -9.55 -12.85 -17.56
CA LEU A 56 -10.57 -13.87 -17.37
C LEU A 56 -11.90 -13.49 -18.05
N ALA A 57 -12.30 -12.22 -17.99
CA ALA A 57 -13.53 -11.76 -18.63
C ALA A 57 -13.48 -11.92 -20.16
N ILE A 58 -12.32 -11.73 -20.78
CA ILE A 58 -12.10 -11.97 -22.22
C ILE A 58 -11.73 -13.42 -22.54
N GLN A 59 -11.72 -14.31 -21.54
CA GLN A 59 -11.39 -15.74 -21.68
C GLN A 59 -10.03 -15.96 -22.36
N SER A 60 -8.99 -15.21 -21.95
CA SER A 60 -7.66 -15.27 -22.58
C SER A 60 -6.91 -16.59 -22.41
N GLY A 61 -7.48 -17.57 -21.69
CA GLY A 61 -6.86 -18.88 -21.43
C GLY A 61 -5.77 -18.87 -20.36
N GLY A 62 -5.62 -17.78 -19.60
CA GLY A 62 -4.64 -17.70 -18.53
C GLY A 62 -4.71 -16.37 -17.75
N TYR A 63 -4.11 -16.38 -16.56
CA TYR A 63 -4.07 -15.24 -15.63
C TYR A 63 -2.74 -15.23 -14.85
N PHE A 64 -2.46 -14.11 -14.17
CA PHE A 64 -1.27 -13.97 -13.32
C PHE A 64 -1.53 -14.42 -11.88
N LEU A 65 -0.51 -14.94 -11.20
CA LEU A 65 -0.59 -15.30 -9.76
C LEU A 65 -0.32 -14.11 -8.82
N PHE A 66 -0.35 -12.87 -9.34
CA PHE A 66 -0.01 -11.67 -8.58
C PHE A 66 -1.24 -10.81 -8.26
N SER A 67 -2.37 -11.41 -7.89
CA SER A 67 -3.61 -10.69 -7.58
C SER A 67 -4.16 -11.06 -6.22
N THR A 68 -5.31 -10.49 -5.87
CA THR A 68 -6.15 -11.03 -4.80
C THR A 68 -6.80 -12.35 -5.24
N TYR A 69 -7.00 -13.25 -4.29
CA TYR A 69 -7.46 -14.60 -4.53
C TYR A 69 -8.97 -14.68 -4.81
N ILE A 70 -9.81 -13.99 -4.02
CA ILE A 70 -11.27 -14.09 -4.16
C ILE A 70 -11.74 -13.65 -5.55
N PRO A 71 -11.35 -12.48 -6.09
CA PRO A 71 -11.82 -12.07 -7.41
C PRO A 71 -11.41 -13.04 -8.52
N LEU A 72 -10.25 -13.68 -8.37
CA LEU A 72 -9.70 -14.65 -9.30
C LEU A 72 -10.51 -15.96 -9.25
N VAL A 73 -10.59 -16.59 -8.08
CA VAL A 73 -11.27 -17.89 -7.93
C VAL A 73 -12.76 -17.79 -8.25
N LEU A 74 -13.39 -16.65 -7.97
CA LEU A 74 -14.80 -16.43 -8.23
C LEU A 74 -15.13 -16.42 -9.73
N ILE A 75 -14.31 -15.75 -10.55
CA ILE A 75 -14.49 -15.75 -12.01
C ILE A 75 -14.10 -17.12 -12.58
N ASP A 76 -12.97 -17.68 -12.14
CA ASP A 76 -12.48 -18.99 -12.57
C ASP A 76 -13.50 -20.12 -12.33
N THR A 77 -14.07 -20.18 -11.13
CA THR A 77 -15.12 -21.13 -10.79
C THR A 77 -16.38 -20.89 -11.63
N ALA A 78 -16.77 -19.63 -11.86
CA ALA A 78 -17.93 -19.33 -12.69
C ALA A 78 -17.72 -19.72 -14.17
N MET A 79 -16.49 -19.56 -14.70
CA MET A 79 -16.12 -20.07 -16.03
C MET A 79 -16.29 -21.58 -16.11
N TRP A 80 -15.80 -22.31 -15.09
CA TRP A 80 -15.96 -23.77 -15.01
C TRP A 80 -17.43 -24.18 -14.98
N LEU A 81 -18.23 -23.59 -14.10
CA LEU A 81 -19.66 -23.90 -13.93
C LEU A 81 -20.51 -23.55 -15.17
N CYS A 82 -20.12 -22.56 -15.96
CA CYS A 82 -20.86 -22.10 -17.14
C CYS A 82 -20.33 -22.68 -18.46
N GLY A 83 -19.43 -23.69 -18.42
CA GLY A 83 -18.93 -24.34 -19.63
C GLY A 83 -18.04 -23.44 -20.50
N LYS A 84 -17.27 -22.53 -19.90
CA LYS A 84 -16.41 -21.57 -20.63
C LYS A 84 -15.01 -22.09 -20.91
N TYR A 85 -14.64 -23.24 -20.35
CA TYR A 85 -13.39 -23.91 -20.66
C TYR A 85 -13.51 -24.83 -21.90
N PRO A 86 -12.39 -25.28 -22.48
CA PRO A 86 -12.39 -26.25 -23.57
C PRO A 86 -13.09 -27.55 -23.18
N ALA A 87 -13.77 -28.19 -24.14
CA ALA A 87 -14.60 -29.38 -23.90
C ALA A 87 -13.80 -30.55 -23.31
N GLU A 88 -12.51 -30.65 -23.61
CA GLU A 88 -11.60 -31.68 -23.08
C GLU A 88 -11.50 -31.63 -21.55
N GLU A 89 -11.68 -30.45 -20.94
CA GLU A 89 -11.60 -30.26 -19.50
C GLU A 89 -12.82 -30.84 -18.76
N TYR A 90 -13.94 -31.02 -19.47
CA TYR A 90 -15.20 -31.56 -18.94
C TYR A 90 -15.41 -33.05 -19.25
N ALA A 91 -14.56 -33.66 -20.08
CA ALA A 91 -14.77 -35.01 -20.63
C ALA A 91 -14.95 -36.12 -19.57
N LEU A 92 -14.47 -35.91 -18.34
CA LEU A 92 -14.60 -36.86 -17.22
C LEU A 92 -15.81 -36.60 -16.31
N TYR A 93 -16.56 -35.53 -16.55
CA TYR A 93 -17.62 -35.04 -15.65
C TYR A 93 -19.03 -35.14 -16.26
N GLU A 94 -19.19 -35.77 -17.43
CA GLU A 94 -20.52 -35.95 -18.01
C GLU A 94 -21.35 -37.01 -17.25
N PRO A 95 -22.65 -36.75 -16.99
CA PRO A 95 -23.40 -35.56 -17.40
C PRO A 95 -23.30 -34.41 -16.36
N PHE A 96 -22.63 -33.31 -16.70
CA PHE A 96 -22.66 -32.07 -15.93
C PHE A 96 -23.51 -31.04 -16.66
N GLU A 97 -24.61 -30.60 -16.06
CA GLU A 97 -25.43 -29.52 -16.61
C GLU A 97 -24.80 -28.17 -16.28
N PHE A 98 -24.42 -27.41 -17.31
CA PHE A 98 -23.83 -26.09 -17.14
C PHE A 98 -24.87 -25.07 -16.66
N TYR A 99 -24.41 -24.17 -15.81
CA TYR A 99 -25.19 -23.02 -15.36
C TYR A 99 -25.32 -21.97 -16.47
N ASP A 100 -26.34 -21.13 -16.33
CA ASP A 100 -26.58 -20.00 -17.22
C ASP A 100 -25.41 -18.98 -17.17
N SER A 101 -25.11 -18.35 -18.31
CA SER A 101 -24.00 -17.40 -18.44
C SER A 101 -24.15 -16.14 -17.58
N SER A 102 -25.34 -15.86 -17.04
CA SER A 102 -25.56 -14.80 -16.05
C SER A 102 -24.75 -14.98 -14.76
N LEU A 103 -24.45 -16.23 -14.36
CA LEU A 103 -23.59 -16.50 -13.21
C LEU A 103 -22.16 -15.98 -13.44
N PHE A 104 -21.61 -16.19 -14.64
CA PHE A 104 -20.30 -15.67 -15.03
C PHE A 104 -20.26 -14.14 -15.05
N ILE A 105 -21.29 -13.49 -15.60
CA ILE A 105 -21.40 -12.03 -15.58
C ILE A 105 -21.49 -11.51 -14.13
N GLY A 106 -22.30 -12.16 -13.30
CA GLY A 106 -22.43 -11.84 -11.88
C GLY A 106 -21.09 -11.96 -11.14
N ALA A 107 -20.32 -13.00 -11.45
CA ALA A 107 -18.99 -13.18 -10.88
C ALA A 107 -18.04 -12.02 -11.25
N ILE A 108 -17.99 -11.62 -12.52
CA ILE A 108 -17.19 -10.47 -12.96
C ILE A 108 -17.59 -9.20 -12.20
N VAL A 109 -18.90 -8.92 -12.07
CA VAL A 109 -19.41 -7.73 -11.37
C VAL A 109 -18.96 -7.72 -9.90
N VAL A 110 -19.10 -8.84 -9.19
CA VAL A 110 -18.67 -8.95 -7.79
C VAL A 110 -17.16 -8.78 -7.66
N SER A 111 -16.36 -9.40 -8.54
CA SER A 111 -14.92 -9.25 -8.58
C SER A 111 -14.48 -7.80 -8.80
N VAL A 112 -15.15 -7.06 -9.70
CA VAL A 112 -14.92 -5.63 -9.91
C VAL A 112 -15.25 -4.82 -8.66
N ILE A 113 -16.36 -5.11 -7.96
CA ILE A 113 -16.71 -4.44 -6.71
C ILE A 113 -15.63 -4.65 -5.65
N ILE A 114 -15.13 -5.87 -5.49
CA ILE A 114 -14.04 -6.17 -4.53
C ILE A 114 -12.77 -5.39 -4.91
N ALA A 115 -12.38 -5.36 -6.18
CA ALA A 115 -11.23 -4.59 -6.64
C ALA A 115 -11.41 -3.08 -6.35
N LEU A 116 -12.62 -2.54 -6.54
CA LEU A 116 -12.93 -1.14 -6.20
C LEU A 116 -12.83 -0.87 -4.70
N LEU A 117 -13.18 -1.82 -3.82
CA LEU A 117 -12.99 -1.66 -2.37
C LEU A 117 -11.50 -1.50 -2.01
N TYR A 118 -10.61 -2.29 -2.62
CA TYR A 118 -9.17 -2.12 -2.44
C TYR A 118 -8.67 -0.79 -3.02
N PHE A 119 -9.19 -0.38 -4.18
CA PHE A 119 -8.89 0.92 -4.76
C PHE A 119 -9.31 2.08 -3.84
N PHE A 120 -10.49 2.00 -3.21
CA PHE A 120 -10.93 2.99 -2.23
C PHE A 120 -10.05 3.00 -0.99
N CYS A 121 -9.61 1.83 -0.49
CA CYS A 121 -8.63 1.76 0.61
C CYS A 121 -7.33 2.50 0.23
N PHE A 122 -6.86 2.35 -1.00
CA PHE A 122 -5.73 3.12 -1.51
C PHE A 122 -6.01 4.62 -1.56
N LEU A 123 -7.11 5.05 -2.19
CA LEU A 123 -7.45 6.47 -2.35
C LEU A 123 -7.55 7.19 -1.00
N PHE A 124 -8.27 6.59 -0.06
CA PHE A 124 -8.53 7.23 1.23
C PHE A 124 -7.35 7.15 2.21
N SER A 125 -6.35 6.30 1.95
CA SER A 125 -5.11 6.26 2.76
C SER A 125 -4.21 7.50 2.58
N GLY A 126 -4.36 8.29 1.51
CA GLY A 126 -3.38 9.32 1.11
C GLY A 126 -3.14 10.50 2.04
N LYS A 127 -4.05 10.82 2.95
CA LYS A 127 -3.86 11.89 3.94
C LYS A 127 -3.31 11.36 5.27
N LYS A 128 -2.40 10.39 5.22
CA LYS A 128 -1.90 9.63 6.38
C LYS A 128 -3.03 9.03 7.24
N ARG A 129 -4.15 8.68 6.60
CA ARG A 129 -5.30 8.07 7.26
C ARG A 129 -5.05 6.57 7.37
N VAL A 130 -4.25 6.18 8.36
CA VAL A 130 -3.84 4.79 8.57
C VAL A 130 -5.00 3.80 8.69
N GLY A 131 -6.19 4.26 9.14
CA GLY A 131 -7.40 3.44 9.23
C GLY A 131 -7.73 2.71 7.93
N TRP A 132 -7.65 3.40 6.78
CA TRP A 132 -7.92 2.79 5.47
C TRP A 132 -6.86 1.77 5.05
N MET A 133 -5.62 1.95 5.49
CA MET A 133 -4.56 0.96 5.27
C MET A 133 -4.73 -0.26 6.19
N ILE A 134 -5.24 -0.07 7.40
CA ILE A 134 -5.63 -1.17 8.30
C ILE A 134 -6.80 -1.95 7.68
N THR A 135 -7.83 -1.27 7.17
CA THR A 135 -8.94 -1.93 6.45
C THR A 135 -8.44 -2.75 5.27
N GLY A 136 -7.56 -2.18 4.44
CA GLY A 136 -6.93 -2.90 3.33
C GLY A 136 -6.16 -4.13 3.80
N LEU A 137 -5.38 -4.01 4.88
CA LEU A 137 -4.66 -5.15 5.48
C LEU A 137 -5.61 -6.24 5.99
N VAL A 138 -6.73 -5.87 6.63
CA VAL A 138 -7.72 -6.83 7.12
C VAL A 138 -8.37 -7.59 5.97
N PHE A 139 -8.84 -6.88 4.95
CA PHE A 139 -9.42 -7.52 3.76
C PHE A 139 -8.43 -8.43 3.07
N PHE A 140 -7.20 -7.98 2.87
CA PHE A 140 -6.17 -8.77 2.22
C PHE A 140 -5.76 -10.00 3.07
N SER A 141 -5.76 -9.87 4.40
CA SER A 141 -5.54 -11.01 5.30
C SER A 141 -6.66 -12.04 5.20
N VAL A 142 -7.93 -11.61 5.15
CA VAL A 142 -9.08 -12.51 4.97
C VAL A 142 -9.03 -13.20 3.61
N ASP A 143 -8.69 -12.47 2.55
CA ASP A 143 -8.48 -13.00 1.20
C ASP A 143 -7.39 -14.08 1.18
N THR A 144 -6.28 -13.84 1.89
CA THR A 144 -5.19 -14.82 2.05
C THR A 144 -5.62 -16.06 2.85
N LEU A 145 -6.43 -15.89 3.90
CA LEU A 145 -6.95 -17.03 4.68
C LEU A 145 -7.89 -17.88 3.82
N LEU A 146 -8.72 -17.25 2.99
CA LEU A 146 -9.61 -17.95 2.06
C LEU A 146 -8.84 -18.68 0.96
N MET A 147 -7.72 -18.12 0.49
CA MET A 147 -6.80 -18.82 -0.41
C MET A 147 -6.35 -20.15 0.19
N PHE A 148 -5.93 -20.18 1.45
CA PHE A 148 -5.53 -21.43 2.10
C PHE A 148 -6.71 -22.36 2.37
N ALA A 149 -7.87 -21.81 2.77
CA ALA A 149 -9.05 -22.61 3.10
C ALA A 149 -9.70 -23.28 1.89
N LEU A 150 -9.70 -22.62 0.73
CA LEU A 150 -10.37 -23.08 -0.49
C LEU A 150 -9.39 -23.68 -1.49
N GLY A 151 -8.21 -23.08 -1.67
CA GLY A 151 -7.20 -23.50 -2.64
C GLY A 151 -6.17 -24.49 -2.11
N GLY A 152 -6.02 -24.58 -0.78
CA GLY A 152 -5.00 -25.43 -0.15
C GLY A 152 -3.57 -24.95 -0.43
N VAL A 153 -2.60 -25.86 -0.29
CA VAL A 153 -1.18 -25.58 -0.57
C VAL A 153 -0.69 -26.53 -1.66
N SER A 154 -0.30 -25.97 -2.80
CA SER A 154 0.25 -26.72 -3.93
C SER A 154 1.51 -26.02 -4.48
N ALA A 155 2.33 -26.75 -5.23
CA ALA A 155 3.54 -26.19 -5.85
C ALA A 155 3.22 -25.00 -6.79
N ASN A 156 2.07 -25.05 -7.46
CA ASN A 156 1.61 -24.00 -8.38
C ASN A 156 1.17 -22.72 -7.64
N SER A 157 0.89 -22.83 -6.33
CA SER A 157 0.45 -21.71 -5.49
C SER A 157 1.60 -21.01 -4.75
N ILE A 158 2.84 -21.49 -4.84
CA ILE A 158 3.98 -20.94 -4.07
C ILE A 158 4.20 -19.46 -4.38
N LEU A 159 4.18 -19.09 -5.66
CA LEU A 159 4.38 -17.69 -6.05
C LEU A 159 3.26 -16.78 -5.52
N ASP A 160 2.03 -17.25 -5.53
CA ASP A 160 0.88 -16.52 -5.02
C ASP A 160 0.96 -16.33 -3.49
N ILE A 161 1.37 -17.38 -2.77
CA ILE A 161 1.61 -17.35 -1.31
C ILE A 161 2.70 -16.33 -0.96
N VAL A 162 3.84 -16.36 -1.67
CA VAL A 162 4.94 -15.42 -1.45
C VAL A 162 4.50 -13.99 -1.73
N PHE A 163 3.73 -13.79 -2.80
CA PHE A 163 3.18 -12.48 -3.15
C PHE A 163 2.23 -11.95 -2.07
N HIS A 164 1.29 -12.77 -1.59
CA HIS A 164 0.38 -12.41 -0.51
C HIS A 164 1.13 -12.07 0.79
N ALA A 165 2.10 -12.89 1.18
CA ALA A 165 2.94 -12.64 2.35
C ALA A 165 3.69 -11.29 2.22
N TRP A 166 4.24 -11.00 1.04
CA TRP A 166 4.92 -9.73 0.78
C TRP A 166 3.98 -8.53 0.88
N VAL A 167 2.75 -8.61 0.37
CA VAL A 167 1.76 -7.53 0.50
C VAL A 167 1.39 -7.32 1.96
N ILE A 168 1.11 -8.37 2.73
CA ILE A 168 0.78 -8.29 4.16
C ILE A 168 1.91 -7.61 4.95
N VAL A 169 3.15 -8.03 4.74
CA VAL A 169 4.33 -7.43 5.37
C VAL A 169 4.45 -5.96 4.97
N SER A 170 4.30 -5.65 3.69
CA SER A 170 4.37 -4.28 3.17
C SER A 170 3.36 -3.36 3.83
N LEU A 171 2.09 -3.77 3.92
CA LEU A 171 1.03 -2.99 4.57
C LEU A 171 1.30 -2.82 6.07
N SER A 172 1.74 -3.89 6.74
CA SER A 172 2.11 -3.88 8.16
C SER A 172 3.25 -2.90 8.45
N LEU A 173 4.28 -2.85 7.59
CA LEU A 173 5.37 -1.88 7.68
C LEU A 173 4.90 -0.43 7.49
N GLY A 174 3.91 -0.21 6.62
CA GLY A 174 3.28 1.09 6.43
C GLY A 174 2.57 1.56 7.69
N ILE A 175 1.78 0.68 8.31
CA ILE A 175 1.05 0.97 9.56
C ILE A 175 2.04 1.27 10.69
N SER A 176 3.08 0.45 10.82
CA SER A 176 4.15 0.65 11.80
C SER A 176 4.87 1.98 11.61
N SER A 177 5.18 2.35 10.37
CA SER A 177 5.85 3.62 10.04
C SER A 177 4.99 4.83 10.38
N HIS A 178 3.69 4.76 10.14
CA HIS A 178 2.76 5.81 10.58
C HIS A 178 2.75 5.99 12.10
N ASN A 179 2.74 4.89 12.84
CA ASN A 179 2.78 4.94 14.31
C ASN A 179 4.11 5.49 14.83
N LYS A 180 5.23 5.25 14.14
CA LYS A 180 6.54 5.84 14.46
C LYS A 180 6.57 7.33 14.17
N LEU A 181 5.99 7.80 13.06
CA LEU A 181 5.88 9.23 12.74
C LEU A 181 5.17 10.03 13.83
N LYS A 182 4.12 9.47 14.44
CA LYS A 182 3.39 10.12 15.54
C LYS A 182 4.22 10.32 16.82
N LYS A 183 5.30 9.55 16.98
CA LYS A 183 6.14 9.56 18.19
C LYS A 183 7.35 10.48 18.06
N ILE A 184 7.64 10.99 16.86
CA ILE A 184 8.75 11.93 16.67
C ILE A 184 8.29 13.28 17.24
N PRO A 185 8.97 13.83 18.26
CA PRO A 185 8.62 15.13 18.77
C PRO A 185 8.78 16.15 17.64
N VAL A 186 7.68 16.79 17.26
CA VAL A 186 7.74 18.02 16.48
C VAL A 186 8.50 18.99 17.38
N GLN A 187 9.71 19.39 17.00
CA GLN A 187 10.32 20.55 17.66
C GLN A 187 9.29 21.67 17.53
N ALA A 188 8.65 22.02 18.65
CA ALA A 188 7.99 23.31 18.74
C ALA A 188 9.04 24.34 18.29
N PRO A 189 8.69 25.29 17.40
CA PRO A 189 9.62 26.35 17.06
C PRO A 189 10.15 26.86 18.38
N ALA A 190 11.48 26.86 18.55
CA ALA A 190 12.13 27.29 19.77
C ALA A 190 11.38 28.53 20.25
N SER A 191 10.64 28.39 21.35
CA SER A 191 10.09 29.56 22.03
C SER A 191 11.29 30.45 22.19
N PHE A 192 11.27 31.61 21.53
CA PHE A 192 12.28 32.63 21.73
C PHE A 192 12.36 32.80 23.23
N GLU A 193 13.42 32.24 23.82
CA GLU A 193 13.78 32.49 25.20
C GLU A 193 14.01 34.00 25.19
N GLU A 194 13.05 34.75 25.74
CA GLU A 194 13.20 36.18 25.95
C GLU A 194 14.51 36.35 26.70
N MET A 195 15.56 36.76 25.99
CA MET A 195 16.83 37.08 26.62
C MET A 195 16.53 38.15 27.68
N PRO A 196 16.89 37.93 28.96
CA PRO A 196 16.70 38.93 29.97
C PRO A 196 17.47 40.17 29.54
N VAL A 197 16.75 41.27 29.33
CA VAL A 197 17.33 42.58 29.04
C VAL A 197 18.24 42.93 30.23
N ALA A 198 19.55 42.92 29.99
CA ALA A 198 20.52 43.33 30.99
C ALA A 198 20.25 44.81 31.38
N PRO A 199 20.35 45.19 32.66
CA PRO A 199 20.17 46.57 33.06
C PRO A 199 21.29 47.41 32.45
N VAL A 200 20.92 48.48 31.75
CA VAL A 200 21.88 49.50 31.29
C VAL A 200 22.40 50.23 32.54
N GLU A 201 23.64 49.95 32.90
CA GLU A 201 24.37 50.69 33.93
C GLU A 201 24.68 52.09 33.36
N SER A 202 24.04 53.12 33.93
CA SER A 202 24.30 54.51 33.57
C SER A 202 25.60 54.96 34.22
N GLU A 203 26.65 55.17 33.43
CA GLU A 203 27.85 55.89 33.85
C GLU A 203 27.47 57.34 34.19
N GLU A 204 27.46 57.65 35.49
CA GLU A 204 27.36 59.01 36.01
C GLU A 204 28.71 59.70 35.85
N THR A 205 28.85 60.53 34.81
CA THR A 205 30.02 61.37 34.60
C THR A 205 30.05 62.49 35.64
N LYS A 206 31.01 62.35 36.54
CA LYS A 206 31.41 63.31 37.57
C LYS A 206 31.93 64.59 36.91
N ASN A 207 31.14 65.67 36.94
CA ASN A 207 31.63 66.99 36.54
C ASN A 207 32.35 67.67 37.71
N VAL A 208 33.58 68.10 37.41
CA VAL A 208 34.45 68.98 38.18
C VAL A 208 34.13 70.41 37.76
N GLU A 209 33.57 71.21 38.68
CA GLU A 209 33.97 72.59 39.07
C GLU A 209 32.95 73.19 40.04
#